data_AF-A0AAD9X8Z0-F1
#
_entry.id   AF-A0AAD9X8Z0-F1
#
_cell.length_a   1.000
_cell.length_b   1.000
_cell.length_c   1.000
_cell.angle_alpha   90.00
_cell.angle_beta   90.00
_cell.angle_gamma   90.00
#
_symmetry.space_group_name_H-M   'P 1'
#
loop_
_entity.id
_entity.type
_entity.pdbx_description
1 polymer ?
#
loop_
_entity_poly.entity_id
_entity_poly.type
_entity_poly.pdbx_seq_one_letter_code
_entity_poly.pdbx_strand_id
1 'polypeptide(L)'
;MRTFTRKRDIVRPGVTKFVSAFLTLQSLLEKKDKLRAMFTSTDWEKCKWSKSVKGKAAYNTILSTSFWNGVKYCLRVFSPLVWVLRLVDGDRKPSMGFVYGELKKAKEEIQTGLKSVESNYRPIFEIIDDKSKGRLDSPLHLTAYVLNPTISSMGQLQKFIIMKFLMGFVLLRRFYIPMTLKSKSFL
;
A
#
# COMPACT_ATOMS: atom_id res chain seq x y z
N MET A 1 6.31 -10.06 -31.74
CA MET A 1 6.17 -9.94 -30.27
C MET A 1 7.05 -10.91 -29.50
N ARG A 2 6.86 -12.23 -29.61
CA ARG A 2 7.64 -13.23 -28.84
C ARG A 2 9.16 -13.17 -29.07
N THR A 3 9.60 -12.79 -30.27
CA THR A 3 11.02 -12.56 -30.60
C THR A 3 11.61 -11.42 -29.77
N PHE A 4 10.95 -10.27 -29.75
CA PHE A 4 11.39 -9.07 -29.02
C PHE A 4 11.27 -9.21 -27.49
N THR A 5 10.31 -9.97 -26.99
CA THR A 5 10.13 -10.17 -25.52
C THR A 5 10.89 -11.39 -24.96
N ARG A 6 11.71 -12.07 -25.78
CA ARG A 6 12.39 -13.34 -25.43
C ARG A 6 11.40 -14.40 -24.91
N LYS A 7 10.27 -14.57 -25.60
CA LYS A 7 9.16 -15.47 -25.25
C LYS A 7 8.49 -15.20 -23.89
N ARG A 8 8.82 -14.10 -23.21
CA ARG A 8 8.15 -13.72 -21.96
C ARG A 8 6.85 -12.98 -22.24
N ASP A 9 5.83 -13.34 -21.49
CA ASP A 9 4.52 -12.70 -21.57
C ASP A 9 4.51 -11.33 -20.88
N ILE A 10 3.61 -10.47 -21.37
CA ILE A 10 3.36 -9.14 -20.80
C ILE A 10 2.40 -9.28 -19.63
N VAL A 11 1.32 -10.04 -19.82
CA VAL A 11 0.34 -10.31 -18.77
C VAL A 11 0.99 -11.17 -17.69
N ARG A 12 0.87 -10.74 -16.45
CA ARG A 12 1.32 -11.48 -15.27
C ARG A 12 0.09 -11.79 -14.41
N PRO A 13 -0.38 -13.05 -14.37
CA PRO A 13 -1.51 -13.41 -13.53
C PRO A 13 -1.10 -13.30 -12.05
N GLY A 14 -1.98 -12.74 -11.25
CA GLY A 14 -1.88 -12.68 -9.79
C GLY A 14 -3.13 -13.28 -9.14
N VAL A 15 -3.07 -13.50 -7.82
CA VAL A 15 -4.17 -14.12 -7.05
C VAL A 15 -5.48 -13.34 -7.17
N THR A 16 -5.39 -12.00 -7.25
CA THR A 16 -6.55 -11.12 -7.45
C THR A 16 -6.47 -10.38 -8.78
N LYS A 17 -7.62 -9.88 -9.25
CA LYS A 17 -7.69 -9.02 -10.45
C LYS A 17 -6.84 -7.75 -10.29
N PHE A 18 -6.79 -7.19 -9.08
CA PHE A 18 -5.97 -6.01 -8.77
C PHE A 18 -4.48 -6.30 -8.88
N VAL A 19 -4.00 -7.39 -8.25
CA VAL A 19 -2.58 -7.79 -8.34
C VAL A 19 -2.21 -8.15 -9.78
N SER A 20 -3.11 -8.81 -10.52
CA SER A 20 -2.92 -9.11 -11.94
C SER A 20 -2.73 -7.85 -12.78
N ALA A 21 -3.58 -6.83 -12.58
CA ALA A 21 -3.47 -5.55 -13.28
C ALA A 21 -2.16 -4.83 -12.95
N PHE A 22 -1.79 -4.74 -11.67
CA PHE A 22 -0.55 -4.12 -11.22
C PHE A 22 0.70 -4.81 -11.80
N LEU A 23 0.78 -6.15 -11.69
CA LEU A 23 1.91 -6.92 -12.21
C LEU A 23 2.00 -6.83 -13.74
N THR A 24 0.86 -6.72 -14.43
CA THR A 24 0.82 -6.52 -15.88
C THR A 24 1.34 -5.13 -16.26
N LEU A 25 0.96 -4.07 -15.55
CA LEU A 25 1.52 -2.72 -15.78
C LEU A 25 3.03 -2.67 -15.52
N GLN A 26 3.50 -3.33 -14.46
CA GLN A 26 4.92 -3.42 -14.15
C GLN A 26 5.69 -4.16 -15.26
N SER A 27 5.17 -5.32 -15.68
CA SER A 27 5.72 -6.12 -16.78
C SER A 27 5.72 -5.37 -18.12
N LEU A 28 4.70 -4.55 -18.37
CA LEU A 28 4.60 -3.69 -19.54
C LEU A 28 5.69 -2.62 -19.53
N LEU A 29 5.91 -1.95 -18.39
CA LEU A 29 6.95 -0.93 -18.23
C LEU A 29 8.36 -1.53 -18.37
N GLU A 30 8.63 -2.69 -17.76
CA GLU A 30 9.90 -3.43 -17.89
C GLU A 30 10.23 -3.80 -19.35
N LYS A 31 9.20 -3.94 -20.20
CA LYS A 31 9.34 -4.32 -21.62
C LYS A 31 9.18 -3.13 -22.56
N LYS A 32 9.08 -1.89 -22.06
CA LYS A 32 8.86 -0.68 -22.85
C LYS A 32 9.76 -0.61 -24.08
N ASP A 33 11.08 -0.69 -23.90
CA ASP A 33 12.02 -0.49 -25.01
C ASP A 33 11.96 -1.62 -26.05
N LYS A 34 11.71 -2.85 -25.59
CA LYS A 34 11.49 -4.02 -26.48
C LYS A 34 10.21 -3.85 -27.29
N LEU A 35 9.15 -3.32 -26.69
CA LEU A 35 7.90 -3.04 -27.38
C LEU A 35 8.08 -1.90 -28.38
N ARG A 36 8.77 -0.82 -28.01
CA ARG A 36 9.09 0.26 -28.95
C ARG A 36 9.88 -0.27 -30.16
N ALA A 37 10.94 -1.02 -29.93
CA ALA A 37 11.74 -1.64 -30.99
C ALA A 37 10.91 -2.57 -31.88
N MET A 38 9.97 -3.33 -31.31
CA MET A 38 9.05 -4.16 -32.09
C MET A 38 8.17 -3.32 -33.00
N PHE A 39 7.53 -2.27 -32.48
CA PHE A 39 6.60 -1.43 -33.24
C PHE A 39 7.29 -0.56 -34.29
N THR A 40 8.59 -0.29 -34.14
CA THR A 40 9.41 0.44 -35.15
C THR A 40 10.22 -0.48 -36.06
N SER A 41 9.99 -1.79 -36.02
CA SER A 41 10.72 -2.75 -36.86
C SER A 41 10.13 -2.85 -38.26
N THR A 42 10.96 -3.17 -39.25
CA THR A 42 10.52 -3.47 -40.63
C THR A 42 9.57 -4.67 -40.68
N ASP A 43 9.72 -5.63 -39.77
CA ASP A 43 8.82 -6.77 -39.59
C ASP A 43 7.41 -6.33 -39.18
N TRP A 44 7.29 -5.29 -38.35
CA TRP A 44 5.99 -4.72 -37.99
C TRP A 44 5.34 -4.03 -39.18
N GLU A 45 6.08 -3.25 -39.96
CA GLU A 45 5.54 -2.57 -41.14
C GLU A 45 4.96 -3.56 -42.16
N LYS A 46 5.66 -4.68 -42.40
CA LYS A 46 5.23 -5.76 -43.29
C LYS A 46 4.04 -6.56 -42.74
N CYS A 47 3.74 -6.46 -41.45
CA CYS A 47 2.67 -7.20 -40.81
C CYS A 47 1.29 -6.65 -41.21
N LYS A 48 0.33 -7.53 -41.56
CA LYS A 48 -1.06 -7.12 -41.91
C LYS A 48 -1.73 -6.24 -40.85
N TRP A 49 -1.33 -6.40 -39.58
CA TRP A 49 -1.92 -5.70 -38.45
C TRP A 49 -1.46 -4.24 -38.35
N SER A 50 -0.32 -3.86 -38.92
CA SER A 50 0.20 -2.48 -38.86
C SER A 50 -0.75 -1.47 -39.52
N LYS A 51 -1.44 -1.89 -40.58
CA LYS A 51 -2.40 -1.07 -41.33
C LYS A 51 -3.78 -1.04 -40.67
N SER A 52 -4.07 -1.95 -39.76
CA SER A 52 -5.36 -2.01 -39.07
C SER A 52 -5.55 -0.83 -38.12
N VAL A 53 -6.80 -0.40 -37.90
CA VAL A 53 -7.12 0.68 -36.95
C VAL A 53 -6.56 0.37 -35.55
N LYS A 54 -6.74 -0.88 -35.09
CA LYS A 54 -6.22 -1.33 -33.79
C LYS A 54 -4.69 -1.33 -33.73
N GLY A 55 -4.01 -1.71 -34.80
CA GLY A 55 -2.55 -1.70 -34.87
C GLY A 55 -1.96 -0.29 -34.86
N LYS A 56 -2.58 0.65 -35.60
CA LYS A 56 -2.21 2.08 -35.56
C LYS A 56 -2.42 2.68 -34.16
N ALA A 57 -3.55 2.37 -33.52
CA ALA A 57 -3.81 2.81 -32.14
C ALA A 57 -2.77 2.25 -31.15
N ALA A 58 -2.41 0.97 -31.26
CA ALA A 58 -1.38 0.35 -30.42
C ALA A 58 0.00 0.96 -30.66
N TYR A 59 0.39 1.22 -31.91
CA TYR A 59 1.63 1.90 -32.26
C TYR A 59 1.72 3.30 -31.62
N ASN A 60 0.66 4.11 -31.77
CA ASN A 60 0.58 5.44 -31.18
C ASN A 60 0.67 5.39 -29.65
N THR A 61 0.02 4.41 -29.03
CA THR A 61 0.04 4.24 -27.56
C THR A 61 1.45 3.88 -27.07
N ILE A 62 2.14 2.95 -27.74
CA ILE A 62 3.49 2.50 -27.35
C ILE A 62 4.55 3.57 -27.60
N LEU A 63 4.37 4.45 -28.57
CA LEU A 63 5.27 5.59 -28.78
C LEU A 63 4.92 6.81 -27.93
N SER A 64 3.71 6.89 -27.38
CA SER A 64 3.27 8.02 -26.57
C SER A 64 4.03 8.13 -25.25
N THR A 65 4.72 9.25 -25.06
CA THR A 65 5.38 9.58 -23.80
C THR A 65 4.37 9.78 -22.66
N SER A 66 3.21 10.39 -22.93
CA SER A 66 2.18 10.64 -21.91
C SER A 66 1.59 9.34 -21.37
N PHE A 67 1.38 8.34 -22.24
CA PHE A 67 0.95 7.01 -21.83
C PHE A 67 1.93 6.38 -20.84
N TRP A 68 3.23 6.35 -21.16
CA TRP A 68 4.24 5.77 -20.27
C TRP A 68 4.40 6.54 -18.96
N ASN A 69 4.24 7.86 -18.99
CA ASN A 69 4.23 8.67 -17.78
C ASN A 69 3.02 8.33 -16.90
N GLY A 70 1.85 8.10 -17.49
CA GLY A 70 0.66 7.58 -16.80
C GLY A 70 0.91 6.21 -16.17
N VAL A 71 1.49 5.26 -16.90
CA VAL A 71 1.86 3.93 -16.35
C VAL A 71 2.80 4.05 -15.16
N LYS A 72 3.85 4.89 -15.27
CA LYS A 72 4.78 5.16 -14.16
C LYS A 72 4.07 5.79 -12.96
N TYR A 73 3.18 6.74 -13.19
CA TYR A 73 2.38 7.37 -12.15
C TYR A 73 1.53 6.34 -11.41
N CYS A 74 0.78 5.50 -12.13
CA CYS A 74 -0.01 4.43 -11.51
C CYS A 74 0.86 3.49 -10.68
N LEU A 75 2.00 3.03 -11.21
CA LEU A 75 2.89 2.14 -10.46
C LEU A 75 3.42 2.80 -9.19
N ARG A 76 3.73 4.11 -9.23
CA ARG A 76 4.23 4.85 -8.08
C ARG A 76 3.19 5.01 -6.98
N VAL A 77 1.92 5.17 -7.34
CA VAL A 77 0.79 5.26 -6.39
C VAL A 77 0.44 3.88 -5.82
N PHE A 78 0.32 2.87 -6.68
CA PHE A 78 -0.21 1.56 -6.27
C PHE A 78 0.85 0.64 -5.65
N SER A 79 2.14 0.82 -5.93
CA SER A 79 3.20 -0.02 -5.35
C SER A 79 3.15 -0.08 -3.81
N PRO A 80 3.13 1.06 -3.08
CA PRO A 80 3.03 1.02 -1.62
C PRO A 80 1.69 0.44 -1.13
N LEU A 81 0.59 0.63 -1.87
CA LEU A 81 -0.71 0.06 -1.51
C LEU A 81 -0.75 -1.47 -1.68
N VAL A 82 -0.13 -2.00 -2.73
CA VAL A 82 0.02 -3.46 -2.93
C VAL A 82 0.81 -4.08 -1.79
N TRP A 83 1.81 -3.38 -1.24
CA TRP A 83 2.56 -3.84 -0.09
C TRP A 83 1.68 -3.97 1.17
N VAL A 84 0.89 -2.94 1.47
CA VAL A 84 -0.07 -2.96 2.60
C VAL A 84 -1.07 -4.11 2.44
N LEU A 85 -1.61 -4.30 1.24
CA LEU A 85 -2.56 -5.40 0.97
C LEU A 85 -1.92 -6.77 1.19
N ARG A 86 -0.69 -6.98 0.70
CA ARG A 86 0.05 -8.24 0.91
C ARG A 86 0.36 -8.52 2.38
N LEU A 87 0.51 -7.48 3.20
CA LEU A 87 0.70 -7.63 4.64
C LEU A 87 -0.58 -8.08 5.33
N VAL A 88 -1.73 -7.54 4.93
CA VAL A 88 -3.05 -7.93 5.46
C VAL A 88 -3.39 -9.36 5.07
N ASP A 89 -3.12 -9.74 3.82
CA ASP A 89 -3.37 -11.08 3.28
C ASP A 89 -2.34 -12.13 3.75
N GLY A 90 -1.28 -11.72 4.44
CA GLY A 90 -0.19 -12.59 4.83
C GLY A 90 -0.37 -13.20 6.22
N ASP A 91 -0.62 -14.51 6.30
CA ASP A 91 -0.85 -15.24 7.56
C ASP A 91 0.36 -15.29 8.53
N ARG A 92 1.54 -14.82 8.12
CA ARG A 92 2.80 -15.05 8.85
C ARG A 92 3.10 -14.07 9.98
N LYS A 93 2.46 -12.89 10.01
CA LYS A 93 2.67 -11.87 11.06
C LYS A 93 1.31 -11.31 11.50
N PRO A 94 1.12 -10.97 12.78
CA PRO A 94 -0.13 -10.35 13.24
C PRO A 94 -0.27 -8.98 12.56
N SER A 95 -1.09 -8.92 11.51
CA SER A 95 -1.26 -7.77 10.63
C SER A 95 -1.84 -6.56 11.37
N MET A 96 -2.74 -6.78 12.33
CA MET A 96 -3.42 -5.74 13.11
C MET A 96 -2.49 -4.68 13.71
N GLY A 97 -1.34 -5.07 14.28
CA GLY A 97 -0.41 -4.14 14.92
C GLY A 97 0.51 -3.36 13.97
N PHE A 98 0.52 -3.70 12.68
CA PHE A 98 1.43 -3.12 11.69
C PHE A 98 0.69 -2.39 10.57
N VAL A 99 -0.51 -2.84 10.21
CA VAL A 99 -1.24 -2.36 9.03
C VAL A 99 -1.48 -0.86 9.05
N TYR A 100 -1.84 -0.28 10.19
CA TYR A 100 -2.00 1.16 10.31
C TYR A 100 -0.70 1.93 10.04
N GLY A 101 0.42 1.46 10.62
CA GLY A 101 1.74 2.05 10.41
C GLY A 101 2.23 1.94 8.97
N GLU A 102 2.02 0.78 8.35
CA GLU A 102 2.41 0.54 6.95
C GLU A 102 1.51 1.31 5.98
N LEU A 103 0.23 1.52 6.31
CA LEU A 103 -0.64 2.42 5.54
C LEU A 103 -0.18 3.88 5.63
N LYS A 104 0.25 4.34 6.81
CA LYS A 104 0.83 5.67 6.98
C LYS A 104 2.12 5.82 6.14
N LYS A 105 3.02 4.84 6.23
CA LYS A 105 4.25 4.79 5.42
C LYS A 105 3.94 4.77 3.92
N ALA A 106 2.91 4.02 3.51
CA ALA A 106 2.46 4.00 2.12
C ALA A 106 2.02 5.38 1.64
N LYS A 107 1.29 6.14 2.46
CA LYS A 107 0.94 7.55 2.15
C LYS A 107 2.19 8.42 2.00
N GLU A 108 3.16 8.31 2.91
CA GLU A 108 4.42 9.05 2.85
C GLU A 108 5.22 8.73 1.57
N GLU A 109 5.26 7.46 1.16
CA GLU A 109 5.88 7.01 -0.09
C GLU A 109 5.16 7.57 -1.33
N ILE A 110 3.81 7.62 -1.32
CA ILE A 110 3.02 8.24 -2.39
C ILE A 110 3.30 9.74 -2.47
N GLN A 111 3.30 10.43 -1.33
CA GLN A 111 3.57 11.87 -1.26
C GLN A 111 4.95 12.20 -1.82
N THR A 112 5.98 11.52 -1.32
CA THR A 112 7.36 11.64 -1.82
C THR A 112 7.42 11.27 -3.30
N GLY A 113 6.65 10.25 -3.69
CA GLY A 113 6.55 9.78 -5.05
C GLY A 113 5.98 10.82 -6.04
N LEU A 114 5.07 11.66 -5.54
CA LEU A 114 4.40 12.72 -6.30
C LEU A 114 5.06 14.08 -6.08
N LYS A 115 6.35 14.08 -5.71
CA LYS A 115 7.19 15.27 -5.48
C LYS A 115 6.62 16.22 -4.43
N SER A 116 5.85 15.70 -3.48
CA SER A 116 5.20 16.47 -2.42
C SER A 116 4.30 17.61 -2.91
N VAL A 117 3.80 17.52 -4.15
CA VAL A 117 2.84 18.48 -4.71
C VAL A 117 1.43 18.10 -4.25
N GLU A 118 0.83 18.91 -3.38
CA GLU A 118 -0.43 18.60 -2.69
C GLU A 118 -1.57 18.22 -3.64
N SER A 119 -1.77 18.97 -4.72
CA SER A 119 -2.82 18.70 -5.71
C SER A 119 -2.75 17.31 -6.33
N ASN A 120 -1.58 16.68 -6.37
CA ASN A 120 -1.38 15.38 -7.01
C ASN A 120 -1.70 14.20 -6.08
N TYR A 121 -1.50 14.33 -4.77
CA TYR A 121 -1.70 13.22 -3.81
C TYR A 121 -2.92 13.40 -2.91
N ARG A 122 -3.42 14.63 -2.73
CA ARG A 122 -4.58 14.90 -1.88
C ARG A 122 -5.84 14.12 -2.30
N PRO A 123 -6.24 14.09 -3.59
CA PRO A 123 -7.39 13.29 -4.00
C PRO A 123 -7.19 11.78 -3.74
N ILE A 124 -5.95 11.31 -3.84
CA ILE A 124 -5.60 9.91 -3.54
C ILE A 124 -5.75 9.64 -2.04
N PHE A 125 -5.29 10.56 -1.20
CA PHE A 125 -5.40 10.44 0.25
C PHE A 125 -6.86 10.46 0.69
N GLU A 126 -7.69 11.34 0.13
CA GLU A 126 -9.13 11.38 0.40
C GLU A 126 -9.80 10.03 0.09
N ILE A 127 -9.45 9.38 -1.03
CA ILE A 127 -9.95 8.04 -1.36
C ILE A 127 -9.43 7.00 -0.36
N ILE A 128 -8.14 7.03 -0.01
CA ILE A 128 -7.57 6.10 0.97
C ILE A 128 -8.25 6.27 2.33
N ASP A 129 -8.45 7.50 2.77
CA ASP A 129 -9.08 7.85 4.04
C ASP A 129 -10.52 7.37 4.08
N ASP A 130 -11.32 7.66 3.03
CA ASP A 130 -12.69 7.15 2.89
C ASP A 130 -12.74 5.62 2.98
N LYS A 131 -11.83 4.91 2.28
CA LYS A 131 -11.80 3.43 2.30
C LYS A 131 -11.26 2.84 3.59
N SER A 132 -10.43 3.58 4.31
CA SER A 132 -9.88 3.16 5.60
C SER A 132 -10.84 3.40 6.77
N LYS A 133 -11.77 4.34 6.62
CA LYS A 133 -12.68 4.81 7.65
C LYS A 133 -13.56 3.71 8.24
N GLY A 134 -13.56 3.61 9.57
CA GLY A 134 -14.25 2.58 10.34
C GLY A 134 -13.68 1.17 10.18
N ARG A 135 -12.57 1.00 9.45
CA ARG A 135 -11.94 -0.29 9.17
C ARG A 135 -10.54 -0.33 9.74
N LEU A 136 -9.61 0.36 9.08
CA LEU A 136 -8.18 0.35 9.42
C LEU A 136 -7.80 1.45 10.43
N ASP A 137 -8.65 2.45 10.60
CA ASP A 137 -8.54 3.53 11.58
C ASP A 137 -9.39 3.28 12.84
N SER A 138 -9.93 2.07 13.01
CA SER A 138 -10.76 1.75 14.17
C SER A 138 -9.93 1.78 15.46
N PRO A 139 -10.56 2.05 16.63
CA PRO A 139 -9.87 2.06 17.91
C PRO A 139 -9.03 0.80 18.15
N LEU A 140 -9.50 -0.36 17.68
CA LEU A 140 -8.77 -1.62 17.79
C LEU A 140 -7.45 -1.61 17.01
N HIS A 141 -7.44 -1.16 15.75
CA HIS A 141 -6.22 -1.08 14.95
C HIS A 141 -5.26 -0.01 15.47
N LEU A 142 -5.78 1.13 15.94
CA LEU A 142 -4.98 2.18 16.57
C LEU A 142 -4.33 1.69 17.87
N THR A 143 -5.10 1.01 18.74
CA THR A 143 -4.57 0.41 19.96
C THR A 143 -3.51 -0.65 19.64
N ALA A 144 -3.76 -1.52 18.66
CA ALA A 144 -2.80 -2.54 18.24
C ALA A 144 -1.49 -1.92 17.72
N TYR A 145 -1.58 -0.81 16.97
CA TYR A 145 -0.42 -0.05 16.50
C TYR A 145 0.37 0.59 17.65
N VAL A 146 -0.31 1.25 18.60
CA VAL A 146 0.33 1.91 19.75
C VAL A 146 1.02 0.90 20.69
N LEU A 147 0.42 -0.27 20.85
CA LEU A 147 0.94 -1.33 21.72
C LEU A 147 2.02 -2.19 21.04
N ASN A 148 2.32 -1.97 19.76
CA ASN A 148 3.30 -2.78 19.03
C ASN A 148 4.74 -2.42 19.47
N PRO A 149 5.44 -3.29 20.23
CA PRO A 149 6.75 -2.97 20.79
C PRO A 149 7.84 -2.78 19.72
N THR A 150 7.65 -3.32 18.51
CA THR A 150 8.59 -3.18 17.39
C THR A 150 8.51 -1.82 16.69
N ILE A 151 7.37 -1.14 16.80
CA ILE A 151 7.16 0.23 16.29
C ILE A 151 7.48 1.23 17.39
N SER A 152 7.09 0.91 18.62
CA SER A 152 7.24 1.79 19.78
C SER A 152 8.67 1.87 20.34
N SER A 153 9.57 0.96 19.95
CA SER A 153 11.00 1.04 20.27
C SER A 153 11.77 2.15 19.52
N MET A 154 11.14 2.80 18.52
CA MET A 154 11.71 3.95 17.81
C MET A 154 11.31 5.33 18.36
N GLY A 155 10.55 5.42 19.45
CA GLY A 155 10.06 6.72 19.97
C GLY A 155 10.17 6.88 21.49
N GLN A 156 10.88 7.92 21.95
CA GLN A 156 10.92 8.38 23.35
C GLN A 156 9.53 8.59 23.99
N LEU A 157 8.48 8.66 23.17
CA LEU A 157 7.07 8.86 23.54
C LEU A 157 6.49 7.70 24.37
N GLN A 158 7.08 6.49 24.30
CA GLN A 158 6.60 5.35 25.08
C GLN A 158 6.88 5.50 26.58
N LYS A 159 7.97 6.17 27.00
CA LYS A 159 8.20 6.46 28.43
C LYS A 159 7.07 7.33 29.00
N PHE A 160 6.58 8.30 28.25
CA PHE A 160 5.56 9.24 28.71
C PHE A 160 4.16 8.63 28.73
N ILE A 161 3.78 7.85 27.71
CA ILE A 161 2.46 7.23 27.63
C ILE A 161 2.37 6.02 28.56
N ILE A 162 3.40 5.17 28.63
CA ILE A 162 3.44 4.08 29.60
C ILE A 162 3.47 4.65 31.01
N MET A 163 4.23 5.72 31.32
CA MET A 163 4.14 6.36 32.65
C MET A 163 2.74 6.90 32.95
N LYS A 164 2.04 7.52 31.99
CA LYS A 164 0.67 8.00 32.22
C LYS A 164 -0.32 6.85 32.44
N PHE A 165 -0.20 5.76 31.69
CA PHE A 165 -1.05 4.57 31.87
C PHE A 165 -0.73 3.82 33.18
N LEU A 166 0.55 3.68 33.54
CA LEU A 166 0.97 3.07 34.80
C LEU A 166 0.58 3.95 36.00
N MET A 167 0.75 5.28 35.92
CA MET A 167 0.31 6.20 36.96
C MET A 167 -1.22 6.20 37.11
N GLY A 168 -1.97 6.11 36.01
CA GLY A 168 -3.42 5.92 36.04
C GLY A 168 -3.82 4.63 36.74
N PHE A 169 -3.15 3.50 36.46
CA PHE A 169 -3.40 2.23 37.13
C PHE A 169 -3.00 2.23 38.61
N VAL A 170 -1.89 2.89 38.98
CA VAL A 170 -1.44 3.04 40.37
C VAL A 170 -2.39 3.95 41.15
N LEU A 171 -2.90 5.02 40.55
CA LEU A 171 -3.92 5.90 41.14
C LEU A 171 -5.27 5.18 41.29
N LEU A 172 -5.71 4.39 40.30
CA LEU A 172 -6.92 3.57 40.42
C LEU A 172 -6.81 2.52 41.53
N ARG A 173 -5.63 1.91 41.73
CA ARG A 173 -5.40 1.01 42.88
C ARG A 173 -5.39 1.73 44.23
N ARG A 174 -5.04 3.02 44.26
CA ARG A 174 -4.99 3.84 45.50
C ARG A 174 -6.34 4.46 45.86
N PHE A 175 -7.24 4.62 44.90
CA PHE A 175 -8.57 5.23 45.11
C PHE A 175 -9.76 4.25 45.03
N TYR A 176 -9.59 3.03 44.49
CA TYR A 176 -10.69 2.06 44.30
C TYR A 176 -10.56 0.78 45.14
N ILE A 177 -9.83 0.81 46.26
CA ILE A 177 -9.96 -0.21 47.31
C ILE A 177 -10.37 0.46 48.64
N PRO A 178 -11.67 0.72 48.86
CA PRO A 178 -12.21 0.81 50.21
C PRO A 178 -12.88 -0.52 50.58
N MET A 179 -12.33 -1.16 51.62
CA MET A 179 -13.09 -1.85 52.67
C MET A 179 -13.98 -3.06 52.26
N THR A 180 -13.43 -4.27 52.38
CA THR A 180 -14.21 -5.45 52.82
C THR A 180 -13.37 -6.31 53.77
N LEU A 181 -13.31 -5.90 55.04
CA LEU A 181 -13.06 -6.80 56.18
C LEU A 181 -13.57 -6.10 57.45
N LYS A 182 -14.90 -6.07 57.59
CA LYS A 182 -15.57 -5.83 58.87
C LYS A 182 -16.84 -6.68 58.94
N SER A 183 -16.69 -7.86 59.54
CA SER A 183 -17.76 -8.73 60.05
C SER A 183 -17.14 -9.51 61.21
N LYS A 184 -17.06 -8.95 62.43
CA LYS A 184 -18.01 -9.17 63.56
C LYS A 184 -18.38 -10.65 63.82
N SER A 185 -17.91 -11.18 64.95
CA SER A 185 -18.67 -11.94 65.97
C SER A 185 -17.65 -12.45 67.03
N PHE A 186 -17.58 -11.88 68.24
CA PHE A 186 -18.31 -12.34 69.43
C PHE A 186 -18.31 -13.86 69.60
N LEU A 187 -17.31 -14.37 70.33
CA LEU A 187 -17.44 -15.14 71.57
C LEU A 187 -16.11 -15.11 72.32
#